data_AF-A0A553JZ04-F1
#
_entry.id   AF-A0A553JZ04-F1
#
_cell.length_a   1.000
_cell.length_b   1.000
_cell.length_c   1.000
_cell.angle_alpha   90.00
_cell.angle_beta   90.00
_cell.angle_gamma   90.00
#
_symmetry.space_group_name_H-M   'P 1'
#
loop_
_entity.id
_entity.type
_entity.pdbx_description
1 polymer ?
#
loop_
_entity_poly.entity_id
_entity_poly.type
_entity_poly.pdbx_seq_one_letter_code
_entity_poly.pdbx_strand_id
1 'polypeptide(L)'
;MGRAGPWDPDVRDLERSLKRIEAELRGDLDRLLVRRLVTVLNRRCPLRTVGASPIKDTARLGFADGLSVLAHSPEGSVLLRLLLPLHRGTSVLLERVERTEAGVAATLGWAPRHQLRALITGFDQVD
;
A
#
# COMPACT_ATOMS: atom_id res chain seq x y z
N MET A 1 -49.98 -12.47 6.19
CA MET A 1 -49.57 -11.23 6.87
C MET A 1 -48.33 -11.53 7.72
N GLY A 2 -47.14 -11.34 7.17
CA GLY A 2 -45.89 -11.55 7.90
C GLY A 2 -45.59 -10.33 8.78
N ARG A 3 -45.52 -10.51 10.09
CA ARG A 3 -45.07 -9.48 11.03
C ARG A 3 -43.58 -9.23 10.79
N ALA A 4 -43.23 -8.02 10.34
CA ALA A 4 -41.86 -7.52 10.44
C ALA A 4 -41.49 -7.48 11.93
N GLY A 5 -40.47 -8.25 12.32
CA GLY A 5 -39.95 -8.28 13.68
C GLY A 5 -39.12 -7.04 14.01
N PRO A 6 -38.84 -6.75 15.29
CA PRO A 6 -38.10 -5.57 15.78
C PRO A 6 -36.60 -5.56 15.43
N TRP A 7 -36.16 -6.39 14.48
CA TRP A 7 -34.76 -6.61 14.08
C TRP A 7 -34.60 -6.55 12.56
N ASP A 8 -35.30 -5.64 11.90
CA ASP A 8 -34.97 -5.27 10.53
C ASP A 8 -34.18 -3.96 10.60
N PRO A 9 -32.84 -4.00 10.79
CA PRO A 9 -32.05 -2.77 10.72
C PRO A 9 -32.32 -2.15 9.35
N ASP A 10 -32.74 -0.89 9.32
CA ASP A 10 -32.87 -0.15 8.08
C ASP A 10 -31.58 -0.37 7.29
N VAL A 11 -31.69 -0.94 6.09
CA VAL A 11 -30.54 -1.30 5.24
C VAL A 11 -29.60 -0.10 5.10
N ARG A 12 -30.15 1.12 5.15
CA ARG A 12 -29.39 2.38 5.12
C ARG A 12 -28.59 2.65 6.40
N ASP A 13 -29.07 2.21 7.55
CA ASP A 13 -28.32 2.29 8.83
C ASP A 13 -27.18 1.30 8.86
N LEU A 14 -27.39 0.10 8.31
CA LEU A 14 -26.32 -0.89 8.15
C LEU A 14 -25.24 -0.41 7.19
N GLU A 15 -25.61 0.09 6.01
CA GLU A 15 -24.67 0.65 5.03
C GLU A 15 -23.87 1.82 5.60
N ARG A 16 -24.52 2.72 6.35
CA ARG A 16 -23.83 3.84 7.02
C ARG A 16 -22.84 3.36 8.07
N SER A 17 -23.24 2.35 8.85
CA SER A 17 -22.38 1.78 9.90
C SER A 17 -21.17 1.07 9.29
N LEU A 18 -21.37 0.27 8.24
CA LEU A 18 -20.28 -0.39 7.51
C LEU A 18 -19.30 0.61 6.91
N LYS A 19 -19.79 1.65 6.21
CA LYS A 19 -18.93 2.71 5.65
C LYS A 19 -18.10 3.41 6.72
N ARG A 20 -18.67 3.64 7.91
CA ARG A 20 -17.94 4.26 9.03
C ARG A 20 -16.82 3.33 9.52
N ILE A 21 -17.13 2.05 9.73
CA ILE A 21 -16.16 1.05 10.17
C ILE A 21 -15.03 0.92 9.13
N GLU A 22 -15.36 0.83 7.84
CA GLU A 22 -14.38 0.78 6.75
C GLU A 22 -13.47 2.01 6.75
N ALA A 23 -14.02 3.21 6.93
CA ALA A 23 -13.24 4.45 6.98
C ALA A 23 -12.30 4.50 8.21
N GLU A 24 -12.77 4.05 9.37
CA GLU A 24 -11.96 3.96 10.59
C GLU A 24 -10.82 2.95 10.43
N LEU A 25 -11.13 1.73 9.97
CA LEU A 25 -10.15 0.68 9.72
C LEU A 25 -9.11 1.11 8.68
N ARG A 26 -9.54 1.78 7.60
CA ARG A 26 -8.63 2.34 6.59
C ARG A 26 -7.72 3.41 7.20
N GLY A 27 -8.27 4.29 8.03
CA GLY A 27 -7.51 5.32 8.72
C GLY A 27 -6.40 4.75 9.62
N ASP A 28 -6.70 3.68 10.36
CA ASP A 28 -5.72 3.02 11.22
C ASP A 28 -4.68 2.23 10.43
N LEU A 29 -5.07 1.55 9.34
CA LEU A 29 -4.12 0.90 8.44
C LEU A 29 -3.16 1.90 7.81
N ASP A 30 -3.66 3.03 7.30
CA ASP A 30 -2.83 4.08 6.71
C ASP A 30 -1.81 4.63 7.72
N ARG A 31 -2.23 4.85 8.98
CA ARG A 31 -1.32 5.29 10.06
C ARG A 31 -0.22 4.26 10.33
N LEU A 32 -0.56 2.98 10.38
CA LEU A 32 0.40 1.89 10.58
C LEU A 32 1.39 1.80 9.41
N LEU A 33 0.89 1.88 8.17
CA LEU A 33 1.72 1.88 6.96
C LEU A 33 2.69 3.06 6.97
N VAL A 34 2.20 4.29 7.21
CA VAL A 34 3.06 5.48 7.29
C VAL A 34 4.13 5.29 8.35
N ARG A 35 3.77 4.84 9.56
CA ARG A 35 4.75 4.63 10.65
C ARG A 35 5.85 3.64 10.25
N ARG A 36 5.50 2.53 9.60
CA ARG A 36 6.47 1.52 9.16
C ARG A 36 7.32 2.01 7.99
N LEU A 37 6.72 2.64 7.00
CA LEU A 37 7.43 3.19 5.84
C LEU A 37 8.36 4.35 6.22
N VAL A 38 7.97 5.19 7.20
CA VAL A 38 8.88 6.22 7.75
C VAL A 38 10.10 5.57 8.42
N THR A 39 9.94 4.39 9.03
CA THR A 39 11.08 3.65 9.61
C THR A 39 12.04 3.18 8.51
N VAL A 40 11.51 2.60 7.42
CA VAL A 40 12.28 2.21 6.21
C VAL A 40 13.01 3.42 5.62
N LEU A 41 12.30 4.53 5.44
CA LEU A 41 12.81 5.80 4.91
C LEU A 41 13.99 6.31 5.76
N ASN A 42 13.79 6.45 7.08
CA ASN A 42 14.79 6.98 7.99
C ASN A 42 16.04 6.10 8.07
N ARG A 43 15.87 4.78 7.99
CA ARG A 43 16.99 3.82 7.98
C ARG A 43 17.64 3.67 6.61
N ARG A 44 17.08 4.31 5.58
CA ARG A 44 17.48 4.16 4.17
C ARG A 44 17.56 2.68 3.76
N CYS A 45 16.60 1.89 4.21
CA CYS A 45 16.56 0.46 3.90
C CYS A 45 16.24 0.27 2.41
N PRO A 46 17.11 -0.38 1.64
CA PRO A 46 16.89 -0.54 0.21
C PRO A 46 15.77 -1.54 -0.07
N LEU A 47 15.06 -1.30 -1.17
CA LEU A 47 14.20 -2.28 -1.79
C LEU A 47 15.05 -3.46 -2.29
N ARG A 48 14.59 -4.68 -2.05
CA ARG A 48 15.28 -5.93 -2.40
C ARG A 48 14.51 -6.75 -3.40
N THR A 49 13.19 -6.80 -3.27
CA THR A 49 12.34 -7.64 -4.10
C THR A 49 11.17 -6.84 -4.65
N VAL A 50 10.81 -7.19 -5.89
CA VAL A 50 9.58 -6.76 -6.55
C VAL A 50 8.94 -8.03 -7.09
N GLY A 51 7.81 -8.42 -6.51
CA GLY A 51 7.07 -9.62 -6.88
C GLY A 51 5.75 -9.28 -7.56
N ALA A 52 5.24 -10.21 -8.36
CA ALA A 52 3.89 -10.10 -8.90
C ALA A 52 2.85 -10.24 -7.78
N SER A 53 1.72 -9.54 -7.94
CA SER A 53 0.50 -9.75 -7.16
C SER A 53 -0.57 -10.35 -8.07
N PRO A 54 -1.49 -11.19 -7.57
CA PRO A 54 -2.65 -11.63 -8.34
C PRO A 54 -3.60 -10.46 -8.67
N ILE A 55 -3.48 -9.33 -7.96
CA ILE A 55 -4.27 -8.13 -8.22
C ILE A 55 -3.61 -7.33 -9.34
N LYS A 56 -4.41 -6.96 -10.35
CA LYS A 56 -3.97 -6.16 -11.50
C LYS A 56 -3.28 -4.86 -11.02
N ASP A 57 -2.22 -4.47 -11.74
CA ASP A 57 -1.48 -3.23 -11.51
C ASP A 57 -0.94 -3.08 -10.08
N THR A 58 -0.75 -4.22 -9.39
CA THR A 58 -0.23 -4.32 -8.03
C THR A 58 1.03 -5.17 -8.02
N ALA A 59 2.01 -4.79 -7.19
CA ALA A 59 3.23 -5.55 -6.97
C ALA A 59 3.52 -5.66 -5.46
N ARG A 60 4.18 -6.75 -5.09
CA ARG A 60 4.76 -6.95 -3.76
C ARG A 60 6.12 -6.29 -3.71
N LEU A 61 6.35 -5.41 -2.75
CA LEU A 61 7.62 -4.72 -2.55
C LEU A 61 8.23 -5.18 -1.22
N GLY A 62 9.39 -5.82 -1.28
CA GLY A 62 10.13 -6.26 -0.09
C GLY A 62 11.38 -5.43 0.16
N PHE A 63 11.49 -4.87 1.34
CA PHE A 63 12.62 -4.05 1.80
C PHE A 63 13.63 -4.88 2.60
N ALA A 64 14.86 -4.39 2.68
CA ALA A 64 15.95 -5.07 3.37
C ALA A 64 15.77 -5.20 4.90
N ASP A 65 14.86 -4.45 5.50
CA ASP A 65 14.52 -4.58 6.93
C ASP A 65 13.44 -5.63 7.20
N GLY A 66 13.02 -6.37 6.17
CA GLY A 66 11.99 -7.40 6.25
C GLY A 66 10.56 -6.87 6.06
N LEU A 67 10.36 -5.56 5.86
CA LEU A 67 9.03 -5.05 5.52
C LEU A 67 8.64 -5.50 4.11
N SER A 68 7.47 -6.13 3.99
CA SER A 68 6.83 -6.39 2.69
C SER A 68 5.48 -5.66 2.60
N VAL A 69 5.24 -4.98 1.49
CA VAL A 69 4.01 -4.20 1.25
C VAL A 69 3.44 -4.45 -0.14
N LEU A 70 2.13 -4.27 -0.27
CA LEU A 70 1.45 -4.23 -1.55
C LEU A 70 1.43 -2.79 -2.07
N ALA A 71 1.91 -2.62 -3.30
CA ALA A 71 1.96 -1.34 -3.98
C ALA A 71 1.15 -1.39 -5.27
N HIS A 72 0.33 -0.38 -5.51
CA HIS A 72 -0.44 -0.18 -6.71
C HIS A 72 0.09 1.04 -7.48
N SER A 73 0.10 0.96 -8.81
CA SER A 73 0.36 2.12 -9.66
C SER A 73 -0.81 2.31 -10.63
N PRO A 74 -1.51 3.47 -10.59
CA PRO A 74 -2.61 3.75 -11.49
C PRO A 74 -2.14 3.90 -12.96
N GLU A 75 -0.84 4.13 -13.18
CA GLU A 75 -0.21 4.19 -14.51
C GLU A 75 0.15 2.79 -15.06
N GLY A 76 -0.33 1.71 -14.42
CA GLY A 76 -0.18 0.33 -14.89
C GLY A 76 1.08 -0.37 -14.36
N SER A 77 1.65 -1.29 -15.14
CA SER A 77 2.81 -2.14 -14.79
C SER A 77 4.15 -1.39 -14.58
N VAL A 78 4.11 -0.09 -14.32
CA VAL A 78 5.25 0.79 -14.04
C VAL A 78 6.08 0.29 -12.87
N LEU A 79 5.47 -0.41 -11.90
CA LEU A 79 6.17 -1.02 -10.77
C LEU A 79 7.22 -2.05 -11.19
N LEU A 80 7.01 -2.78 -12.29
CA LEU A 80 8.00 -3.73 -12.78
C LEU A 80 9.29 -3.06 -13.29
N ARG A 81 9.25 -1.74 -13.57
CA ARG A 81 10.46 -0.98 -13.95
C ARG A 81 11.51 -0.96 -12.85
N LEU A 82 11.10 -1.21 -11.59
CA LEU A 82 11.99 -1.34 -10.44
C LEU A 82 12.88 -2.59 -10.53
N LEU A 83 12.50 -3.61 -11.30
CA LEU A 83 13.33 -4.81 -11.48
C LEU A 83 14.65 -4.51 -12.19
N LEU A 84 14.65 -3.56 -13.13
CA LEU A 84 15.85 -3.22 -13.89
C LEU A 84 16.99 -2.65 -13.02
N PRO A 85 16.79 -1.60 -12.19
CA PRO A 85 17.83 -1.13 -11.29
C PRO A 85 18.23 -2.20 -10.25
N LEU A 86 17.27 -2.97 -9.72
CA LEU A 86 17.57 -4.04 -8.77
C LEU A 86 18.48 -5.12 -9.37
N HIS A 87 18.18 -5.58 -10.60
CA HIS A 87 19.00 -6.55 -11.31
C HIS A 87 20.41 -6.03 -11.61
N ARG A 88 20.55 -4.72 -11.83
CA ARG A 88 21.84 -4.04 -12.02
C ARG A 88 22.60 -3.77 -10.72
N GLY A 89 22.09 -4.23 -9.57
CA GLY A 89 22.67 -3.93 -8.25
C GLY A 89 22.56 -2.46 -7.83
N THR A 90 21.70 -1.68 -8.49
CA THR A 90 21.44 -0.29 -8.11
C THR A 90 20.51 -0.26 -6.92
N SER A 91 20.90 0.50 -5.89
CA SER A 91 20.07 0.70 -4.71
C SER A 91 18.83 1.52 -5.06
N VAL A 92 17.65 0.94 -4.87
CA VAL A 92 16.37 1.63 -4.91
C VAL A 92 15.95 1.92 -3.48
N LEU A 93 15.75 3.19 -3.15
CA LEU A 93 15.42 3.64 -1.81
C LEU A 93 14.03 4.25 -1.77
N LEU A 94 13.38 4.15 -0.61
CA LEU A 94 12.25 5.00 -0.29
C LEU A 94 12.76 6.42 -0.04
N GLU A 95 12.22 7.41 -0.75
CA GLU A 95 12.62 8.82 -0.66
C GLU A 95 11.55 9.69 -0.01
N ARG A 96 10.28 9.31 -0.14
CA ARG A 96 9.15 10.07 0.41
C ARG A 96 8.00 9.13 0.78
N VAL A 97 7.30 9.47 1.86
CA VAL A 97 6.08 8.81 2.31
C VAL A 97 5.07 9.88 2.66
N GLU A 98 3.85 9.77 2.14
CA GLU A 98 2.79 10.73 2.37
C GLU A 98 1.46 10.02 2.57
N ARG A 99 0.64 10.55 3.47
CA ARG A 99 -0.78 10.20 3.50
C ARG A 99 -1.53 11.11 2.53
N THR A 100 -2.30 10.51 1.65
CA THR A 100 -3.15 11.18 0.66
C THR A 100 -4.59 10.71 0.84
N GLU A 101 -5.54 11.34 0.14
CA GLU A 101 -6.94 10.88 0.13
C GLU A 101 -7.10 9.47 -0.46
N ALA A 102 -6.21 9.08 -1.38
CA ALA A 102 -6.19 7.75 -2.01
C ALA A 102 -5.45 6.69 -1.16
N GLY A 103 -5.00 7.03 0.04
CA GLY A 103 -4.20 6.17 0.91
C GLY A 103 -2.74 6.64 1.01
N VAL A 104 -1.82 5.71 1.25
CA VAL A 104 -0.42 6.03 1.53
C VAL A 104 0.39 6.06 0.24
N ALA A 105 0.89 7.21 -0.17
CA ALA A 105 1.78 7.35 -1.32
C ALA A 105 3.24 7.20 -0.90
N ALA A 106 4.01 6.42 -1.67
CA ALA A 106 5.44 6.23 -1.50
C ALA A 106 6.17 6.63 -2.79
N THR A 107 7.28 7.35 -2.65
CA THR A 107 8.20 7.64 -3.76
C THR A 107 9.47 6.82 -3.59
N LEU A 108 9.75 5.98 -4.57
CA LEU A 108 10.98 5.19 -4.68
C LEU A 108 11.93 5.89 -5.63
N GLY A 109 13.21 6.03 -5.27
CA GLY A 109 14.21 6.67 -6.11
C GLY A 109 15.50 5.86 -6.25
N TRP A 110 16.18 6.07 -7.38
CA TRP A 110 17.47 5.46 -7.69
C TRP A 110 18.29 6.32 -8.65
N ALA A 111 19.60 6.07 -8.67
CA ALA A 111 20.54 6.85 -9.48
C ALA A 111 20.30 6.69 -11.00
N PRO A 112 20.62 7.71 -11.82
CA PRO A 112 21.14 9.01 -11.39
C PRO A 112 20.08 9.99 -10.87
N ARG A 113 18.82 9.94 -11.34
CA ARG A 113 17.69 10.80 -10.89
C ARG A 113 16.32 10.17 -11.23
N HIS A 114 16.21 8.86 -11.10
CA HIS A 114 14.95 8.19 -11.40
C HIS A 114 14.08 8.10 -10.16
N GLN A 115 12.78 8.29 -10.35
CA GLN A 115 11.79 8.18 -9.30
C GLN A 115 10.54 7.46 -9.82
N LEU A 116 9.85 6.80 -8.91
CA LEU A 116 8.58 6.14 -9.16
C LEU A 116 7.68 6.36 -7.95
N ARG A 117 6.46 6.83 -8.20
CA ARG A 117 5.42 6.97 -7.17
C ARG A 117 4.48 5.77 -7.21
N ALA A 118 4.13 5.25 -6.04
CA ALA A 118 3.21 4.14 -5.86
C ALA A 118 2.26 4.40 -4.69
N LEU A 119 1.06 3.84 -4.76
CA LEU A 119 0.10 3.80 -3.65
C LEU A 119 0.29 2.49 -2.88
N ILE A 120 0.59 2.58 -1.61
CA ILE A 120 0.72 1.43 -0.72
C ILE A 120 -0.67 1.06 -0.19
N THR A 121 -1.14 -0.12 -0.59
CA THR A 121 -2.51 -0.57 -0.33
C THR A 121 -2.63 -1.36 0.96
N GLY A 122 -1.54 -2.01 1.40
CA GLY A 122 -1.50 -2.82 2.62
C GLY A 122 -0.13 -3.46 2.88
N PHE A 123 -0.02 -4.16 4.00
CA PHE A 123 1.09 -5.08 4.25
C PHE A 123 0.91 -6.34 3.40
N ASP A 124 2.01 -6.89 2.89
CA ASP A 124 2.00 -8.20 2.27
C ASP A 124 2.14 -9.22 3.40
N GLN A 125 0.99 -9.66 3.92
CA GLN A 125 0.96 -10.73 4.92
C GLN A 125 1.14 -12.06 4.18
N VAL A 126 2.10 -12.85 4.64
CA VAL A 126 2.20 -14.26 4.24
C VAL A 126 1.00 -14.96 4.89
N ASP A 127 0.20 -15.66 4.08
CA ASP A 127 -0.89 -16.53 4.55
C ASP A 127 -0.40 -17.54 5.60
#